data_AF-A0A8I1PZE6-F1
#
_entry.id   AF-A0A8I1PZE6-F1
#
_cell.length_a   1.000
_cell.length_b   1.000
_cell.length_c   1.000
_cell.angle_alpha   90.00
_cell.angle_beta   90.00
_cell.angle_gamma   90.00
#
_symmetry.space_group_name_H-M   'P 1'
#
loop_
_entity.id
_entity.type
_entity.pdbx_description
1 polymer ?
#
loop_
_entity_poly.entity_id
_entity_poly.type
_entity_poly.pdbx_seq_one_letter_code
_entity_poly.pdbx_strand_id
1 'polypeptide(L)'
;MIVLAGISLAVIVLVIIVSLLLRRQLREKYATLWIVIGLVILVLAIFPGLLLWLSDALGVEVPSNLIFALALVLLIGVALHLSWELSLAEDEVRRVAEDVAILRADVEDLRRQAGGTAGADSDDGEG
;
A
#
# COMPACT_ATOMS: atom_id res chain seq x y z
N MET A 1 31.39 1.65 22.83
CA MET A 1 30.89 2.71 21.92
C MET A 1 30.05 2.14 20.76
N ILE A 2 30.54 1.13 20.04
CA ILE A 2 29.82 0.50 18.91
C ILE A 2 28.46 -0.10 19.33
N VAL A 3 28.40 -0.78 20.49
CA VAL A 3 27.15 -1.39 20.99
C VAL A 3 26.07 -0.34 21.29
N LEU A 4 26.43 0.80 21.90
CA LEU A 4 25.48 1.88 22.19
C LEU A 4 24.96 2.56 20.92
N ALA A 5 25.82 2.72 19.90
CA ALA A 5 25.43 3.24 18.59
C ALA A 5 24.52 2.25 17.83
N GLY A 6 24.77 0.94 17.95
CA GLY A 6 23.91 -0.09 17.39
C GLY A 6 22.53 -0.10 18.04
N ILE A 7 22.47 0.01 19.36
CA ILE A 7 21.19 0.07 20.11
C ILE A 7 20.43 1.35 19.76
N SER A 8 21.08 2.51 19.69
CA SER A 8 20.40 3.76 19.36
C SER A 8 19.84 3.76 17.93
N LEU A 9 20.59 3.23 16.96
CA LEU A 9 20.12 3.06 15.59
C LEU A 9 18.92 2.10 15.51
N ALA A 10 19.00 0.96 16.21
CA ALA A 10 17.91 -0.01 16.28
C ALA A 10 16.64 0.60 16.90
N VAL A 11 16.77 1.40 17.96
CA VAL A 11 15.65 2.10 18.60
C VAL A 11 15.06 3.16 17.66
N ILE A 12 15.88 3.94 16.95
CA ILE A 12 15.40 4.93 15.98
C ILE A 12 14.63 4.26 14.85
N VAL A 13 15.17 3.19 14.27
CA VAL A 13 14.50 2.43 13.21
C VAL A 13 13.20 1.82 13.73
N LEU A 14 13.21 1.26 14.95
CA LEU A 14 12.01 0.72 15.58
C LEU A 14 10.95 1.80 15.81
N VAL A 15 11.34 2.98 16.30
CA VAL A 15 10.43 4.12 16.49
C VAL A 15 9.88 4.61 15.15
N ILE A 16 10.70 4.66 14.10
CA ILE A 16 10.25 5.01 12.75
C ILE A 16 9.23 3.98 12.25
N ILE A 17 9.52 2.68 12.35
CA ILE A 17 8.61 1.60 11.94
C ILE A 17 7.29 1.67 12.73
N VAL A 18 7.36 1.78 14.06
CA VAL A 18 6.17 1.86 14.93
C VAL A 18 5.38 3.13 14.66
N SER A 19 6.04 4.28 14.45
CA SER A 19 5.38 5.54 14.13
C SER A 19 4.75 5.52 12.74
N LEU A 20 5.38 4.86 11.76
CA LEU A 20 4.79 4.59 10.43
C LEU A 20 3.61 3.62 10.52
N LEU A 21 3.66 2.63 11.42
CA LEU A 21 2.56 1.72 11.72
C LEU A 21 1.38 2.45 12.39
N LEU A 22 1.66 3.33 13.36
CA LEU A 22 0.67 4.05 14.15
C LEU A 22 0.10 5.27 13.43
N ARG A 23 0.84 5.89 12.51
CA ARG A 23 0.37 7.04 11.71
C ARG A 23 -0.65 6.67 10.64
N ARG A 24 -1.21 5.48 10.70
CA ARG A 24 -2.11 4.97 9.69
C ARG A 24 -3.58 5.21 10.07
N GLN A 25 -4.15 6.26 9.47
CA GLN A 25 -5.51 6.25 8.93
C GLN A 25 -5.73 4.99 8.06
N LEU A 26 -6.20 3.87 8.64
CA LEU A 26 -6.52 2.69 7.83
C LEU A 26 -7.92 2.16 8.06
N ARG A 27 -8.58 2.00 6.92
CA ARG A 27 -9.74 1.16 6.66
C ARG A 27 -9.54 -0.24 7.25
N GLU A 28 -10.60 -0.81 7.83
CA GLU A 28 -10.64 -2.09 8.58
C GLU A 28 -9.78 -3.24 8.04
N LYS A 29 -9.58 -3.31 6.72
CA LYS A 29 -8.86 -4.39 6.02
C LYS A 29 -7.40 -4.57 6.45
N TYR A 30 -6.70 -3.49 6.79
CA TYR A 30 -5.27 -3.55 7.12
C TYR A 30 -4.99 -4.08 8.53
N ALA A 31 -5.89 -3.80 9.47
CA ALA A 31 -5.80 -4.32 10.82
C ALA A 31 -5.84 -5.86 10.81
N THR A 32 -6.67 -6.45 9.95
CA THR A 32 -6.79 -7.90 9.78
C THR A 32 -5.47 -8.56 9.38
N LEU A 33 -4.73 -8.00 8.42
CA LEU A 33 -3.46 -8.57 7.99
C LEU A 33 -2.38 -8.48 9.08
N TRP A 34 -2.32 -7.36 9.81
CA TRP A 34 -1.42 -7.21 10.95
C TRP A 34 -1.78 -8.13 12.13
N ILE A 35 -3.07 -8.37 12.37
CA ILE A 35 -3.53 -9.33 13.38
C ILE A 35 -3.11 -10.75 12.99
N VAL A 36 -3.26 -11.14 11.72
CA VAL A 36 -2.83 -12.47 11.23
C VAL A 36 -1.31 -12.63 11.38
N ILE A 37 -0.52 -11.63 10.98
CA ILE A 37 0.93 -11.64 11.17
C ILE A 37 1.29 -11.75 12.66
N GLY A 38 0.67 -10.94 13.51
CA GLY A 38 0.88 -10.97 14.95
C GLY A 38 0.53 -12.33 15.56
N LEU A 39 -0.56 -12.96 15.09
CA LEU A 39 -0.97 -14.29 15.52
C LEU A 39 0.05 -15.37 15.10
N VAL A 40 0.54 -15.33 13.86
CA VAL A 40 1.57 -16.26 13.38
C VAL A 40 2.85 -16.12 14.22
N ILE A 41 3.29 -14.89 14.48
CA ILE A 41 4.45 -14.62 15.33
C ILE A 41 4.22 -15.12 16.76
N LEU A 42 3.03 -14.87 17.33
CA LEU A 42 2.68 -15.30 18.68
C LEU A 42 2.70 -16.83 18.81
N VAL A 43 2.13 -17.54 17.84
CA VAL A 43 2.14 -19.01 17.81
C VAL A 43 3.58 -19.53 17.76
N LEU A 44 4.43 -18.95 16.92
CA LEU A 44 5.84 -19.35 16.82
C LEU A 44 6.63 -19.04 18.10
N ALA A 45 6.33 -17.92 18.77
CA ALA A 45 6.95 -17.54 20.03
C ALA A 45 6.56 -18.48 21.19
N ILE A 46 5.30 -18.93 21.24
CA ILE A 46 4.82 -19.87 22.27
C ILE A 46 5.32 -21.29 22.00
N PHE A 47 5.47 -21.68 20.74
CA PHE A 47 5.86 -23.04 20.34
C PHE A 47 7.19 -23.08 19.58
N PRO A 48 8.34 -22.88 20.25
CA PRO A 48 9.66 -22.98 19.62
C PRO A 48 9.94 -24.40 19.07
N GLY A 49 9.22 -25.42 19.56
CA GLY A 49 9.29 -26.79 19.04
C GLY A 49 8.83 -26.93 17.59
N LEU A 50 7.88 -26.10 17.11
CA LEU A 50 7.52 -26.09 15.69
C LEU A 50 8.69 -25.60 14.83
N LEU A 51 9.44 -24.62 15.35
CA LEU A 51 10.57 -24.04 14.66
C LEU A 51 11.73 -25.04 14.53
N LEU A 52 11.98 -25.83 15.59
CA LEU A 52 12.95 -26.92 15.59
C LEU A 52 12.53 -28.05 14.64
N TRP A 53 11.27 -28.47 14.67
CA TRP A 53 10.75 -29.49 13.75
C TRP A 53 10.87 -29.03 12.28
N LEU A 54 10.57 -27.76 12.03
CA LEU A 54 10.66 -27.18 10.71
C LEU A 54 12.12 -26.98 10.25
N SER A 55 13.06 -26.70 11.18
CA SER A 55 14.49 -26.65 10.86
C SER A 55 15.03 -28.03 10.50
N ASP A 56 14.65 -29.08 11.24
CA ASP A 56 15.01 -30.46 10.91
C ASP A 56 14.39 -30.91 9.58
N ALA A 57 13.12 -30.55 9.31
CA ALA A 57 12.46 -30.88 8.05
C ALA A 57 13.07 -30.16 6.83
N LEU A 58 13.52 -28.92 7.00
CA LEU A 58 14.16 -28.12 5.95
C LEU A 58 15.68 -28.32 5.88
N GLY A 59 16.29 -29.08 6.80
CA GLY A 59 17.73 -29.32 6.87
C GLY A 59 18.55 -28.10 7.30
N VAL A 60 17.96 -27.18 8.07
CA VAL A 60 18.60 -25.94 8.53
C VAL A 60 19.23 -26.18 9.91
N GLU A 61 20.56 -26.11 9.96
CA GLU A 61 21.36 -26.44 11.15
C GLU A 61 21.19 -25.42 12.30
N VAL A 62 20.87 -24.17 11.98
CA VAL A 62 20.73 -23.08 12.97
C VAL A 62 19.29 -22.55 12.97
N PRO A 63 18.54 -22.67 14.08
CA PRO A 63 17.15 -22.21 14.16
C PRO A 63 16.95 -20.71 13.86
N SER A 64 17.97 -19.88 14.12
CA SER A 64 17.92 -18.44 13.81
C SER A 64 17.81 -18.15 12.32
N ASN A 65 18.44 -18.96 11.46
CA ASN A 65 18.33 -18.80 10.00
C ASN A 65 16.90 -19.07 9.53
N LEU A 66 16.16 -19.95 10.22
CA LEU A 66 14.77 -20.23 9.91
C LEU A 66 13.86 -19.04 10.21
N ILE A 67 14.07 -18.40 11.36
CA ILE A 67 13.36 -17.15 11.72
C ILE A 67 13.66 -16.07 10.70
N PHE A 68 14.93 -15.96 10.27
CA PHE A 68 15.34 -14.97 9.28
C PHE A 68 14.69 -15.24 7.91
N ALA A 69 14.69 -16.49 7.45
CA ALA A 69 14.02 -16.89 6.21
C ALA A 69 12.51 -16.65 6.28
N LEU A 70 11.87 -16.99 7.39
CA LEU A 70 10.45 -16.74 7.60
C LEU A 70 10.13 -15.25 7.62
N ALA A 71 10.96 -14.44 8.29
CA ALA A 71 10.82 -12.99 8.29
C ALA A 71 10.98 -12.41 6.88
N LEU A 72 11.88 -12.97 6.06
CA LEU A 72 12.07 -12.57 4.67
C LEU A 72 10.85 -12.93 3.81
N VAL A 73 10.30 -14.14 3.95
CA VAL A 73 9.06 -14.55 3.27
C VAL A 73 7.89 -13.66 3.67
N LEU A 74 7.76 -13.37 4.96
CA LEU A 74 6.73 -12.49 5.49
C LEU A 74 6.90 -11.06 4.95
N LEU A 75 8.13 -10.55 4.88
CA LEU A 75 8.45 -9.25 4.30
C LEU A 75 8.09 -9.18 2.82
N ILE A 76 8.42 -10.22 2.04
CA ILE A 76 8.03 -10.31 0.63
C ILE A 76 6.50 -10.35 0.50
N GLY A 77 5.81 -11.12 1.36
CA GLY A 77 4.34 -11.17 1.37
C GLY A 77 3.71 -9.80 1.64
N VAL A 78 4.23 -9.05 2.62
CA VAL A 78 3.79 -7.69 2.92
C VAL A 78 4.09 -6.75 1.74
N ALA A 79 5.27 -6.86 1.11
CA ALA A 79 5.64 -6.05 -0.04
C ALA A 79 4.73 -6.31 -1.25
N LEU A 80 4.41 -7.59 -1.54
CA LEU A 80 3.48 -7.96 -2.60
C LEU A 80 2.06 -7.46 -2.32
N HIS A 81 1.60 -7.59 -1.07
CA HIS A 81 0.30 -7.05 -0.67
C HIS A 81 0.24 -5.54 -0.88
N LEU A 82 1.28 -4.82 -0.46
CA LEU A 82 1.38 -3.37 -0.65
C LEU A 82 1.43 -3.00 -2.14
N SER A 83 2.15 -3.78 -2.95
CA SER A 83 2.22 -3.57 -4.40
C SER A 83 0.86 -3.80 -5.07
N TRP A 84 0.09 -4.79 -4.64
CA TRP A 84 -1.24 -5.07 -5.18
C TRP A 84 -2.20 -3.92 -4.88
N GLU A 85 -2.19 -3.41 -3.66
CA GLU A 85 -3.02 -2.27 -3.27
C GLU A 85 -2.59 -0.98 -3.96
N LEU A 86 -1.28 -0.77 -4.13
CA LEU A 86 -0.77 0.37 -4.88
C LEU A 86 -1.26 0.32 -6.32
N SER A 87 -1.23 -0.85 -6.96
CA SER A 87 -1.74 -1.05 -8.32
C SER A 87 -3.24 -0.70 -8.41
N LEU A 88 -4.05 -1.14 -7.44
CA LEU A 88 -5.48 -0.81 -7.39
C LEU A 88 -5.72 0.70 -7.20
N ALA A 89 -4.91 1.35 -6.36
CA ALA A 89 -5.00 2.78 -6.14
C ALA A 89 -4.61 3.57 -7.38
N GLU A 90 -3.57 3.15 -8.09
CA GLU A 90 -3.14 3.74 -9.37
C GLU A 90 -4.23 3.61 -10.44
N ASP A 91 -4.86 2.44 -10.55
CA ASP A 91 -5.98 2.22 -11.48
C ASP A 91 -7.16 3.15 -11.20
N GLU A 92 -7.52 3.33 -9.92
CA GLU A 92 -8.62 4.22 -9.54
C GLU A 92 -8.29 5.69 -9.83
N VAL A 93 -7.07 6.13 -9.51
CA VAL A 93 -6.61 7.48 -9.85
C VAL A 93 -6.65 7.71 -11.36
N ARG A 94 -6.25 6.71 -12.15
CA ARG A 94 -6.30 6.78 -13.60
C ARG A 94 -7.73 6.91 -14.12
N ARG A 95 -8.67 6.11 -13.62
CA ARG A 95 -10.10 6.23 -14.01
C ARG A 95 -10.66 7.62 -13.70
N VAL A 96 -10.41 8.13 -12.50
CA VAL A 96 -10.87 9.48 -12.11
C VAL A 96 -10.26 10.55 -13.02
N ALA A 97 -8.99 10.43 -13.42
CA ALA A 97 -8.36 11.35 -14.35
C ALA A 97 -8.99 11.28 -15.75
N GLU A 98 -9.31 10.06 -16.23
CA GLU A 98 -10.00 9.83 -17.50
C GLU A 98 -11.42 10.44 -17.48
N ASP A 99 -12.20 10.20 -16.41
CA ASP A 99 -13.52 10.78 -16.24
C ASP A 99 -13.48 12.32 -16.23
N VAL A 100 -12.50 12.91 -15.54
CA VAL A 100 -12.32 14.37 -15.52
C VAL A 100 -11.95 14.92 -16.90
N ALA A 101 -11.16 14.19 -17.69
CA ALA A 101 -10.80 14.60 -19.04
C ALA A 101 -12.00 14.61 -19.99
N ILE A 102 -12.83 13.55 -19.94
CA ILE A 102 -14.07 13.45 -20.72
C ILE A 102 -15.04 14.57 -20.31
N LEU A 103 -15.25 14.74 -19.00
CA LEU A 103 -16.17 15.76 -18.49
C LEU A 103 -15.76 17.18 -18.91
N ARG A 104 -14.45 17.46 -18.97
CA ARG A 104 -13.94 18.75 -19.46
C ARG A 104 -14.17 18.93 -20.97
N ALA A 105 -14.05 17.87 -21.77
CA ALA A 105 -14.31 17.91 -23.19
C ALA A 105 -15.80 18.19 -23.46
N ASP A 106 -16.70 17.49 -22.78
CA ASP A 106 -18.15 17.70 -22.91
C ASP A 106 -18.56 19.13 -22.55
N VAL A 107 -17.98 19.70 -21.49
CA VAL A 107 -18.23 21.09 -21.09
C VAL A 107 -17.76 22.08 -22.15
N GLU A 108 -16.62 21.84 -22.80
CA GLU A 108 -16.12 22.69 -23.89
C GLU A 108 -17.03 22.61 -25.13
N ASP A 109 -17.49 21.42 -25.49
CA ASP A 109 -18.38 21.26 -26.64
C ASP A 109 -19.76 21.88 -26.41
N LEU A 110 -20.31 21.76 -25.19
CA LEU A 110 -21.53 22.46 -24.80
C LEU A 110 -21.35 23.99 -24.87
N ARG A 111 -20.20 24.51 -24.44
CA ARG A 111 -19.88 25.95 -24.55
C ARG A 111 -19.77 26.41 -26.00
N ARG A 112 -19.17 25.61 -26.88
CA ARG A 112 -19.12 25.90 -28.32
C ARG A 112 -20.51 25.96 -28.94
N GLN A 113 -21.38 25.01 -28.61
CA GLN A 113 -22.76 25.00 -29.12
C GLN A 113 -23.56 26.22 -28.62
N ALA A 114 -23.45 26.55 -27.34
CA ALA A 114 -24.09 27.75 -26.78
C ALA A 114 -23.57 29.06 -27.44
N GLY A 115 -22.26 29.16 -27.68
CA GLY A 115 -21.67 30.30 -28.40
C GLY A 115 -22.08 30.38 -29.87
N GLY A 116 -22.25 29.24 -30.55
CA GLY A 116 -22.72 29.17 -31.94
C GLY A 116 -24.19 29.57 -32.11
N THR A 117 -25.02 29.32 -31.09
CA THR A 117 -26.45 29.69 -31.13
C THR A 117 -26.64 31.20 -30.94
N ALA A 118 -25.76 31.85 -30.16
CA ALA A 118 -25.77 33.30 -29.96
C ALA A 118 -25.27 34.10 -31.18
N GLY A 119 -24.45 33.50 -32.06
CA GLY A 119 -23.96 34.14 -33.29
C GLY A 119 -24.93 34.03 -34.48
N ALA A 120 -25.81 33.04 -34.50
CA ALA A 120 -26.82 32.87 -35.55
C ALA A 120 -27.97 33.88 -35.44
N ASP A 121 -28.34 34.27 -34.21
CA ASP A 121 -29.44 35.23 -33.94
C ASP A 121 -29.06 36.69 -34.29
N SER A 122 -27.77 36.98 -34.52
CA SER A 122 -27.29 38.32 -34.90
C SER A 122 -27.18 38.56 -36.41
N ASP A 123 -27.21 37.51 -37.24
CA ASP A 123 -27.09 37.61 -38.71
C ASP A 123 -28.44 37.84 -39.41
N ASP A 124 -29.54 37.40 -38.80
CA ASP A 124 -30.91 37.56 -39.35
C ASP A 124 -31.53 38.95 -39.10
N GLY A 125 -30.80 39.89 -38.48
CA GLY A 125 -31.28 41.23 -38.13
C GLY A 125 -30.82 42.38 -39.05
N GLU A 126 -29.91 42.11 -40.00
CA GLU A 126 -29.39 43.11 -40.95
C GLU A 126 -29.92 42.83 -42.37
N GLY A 127 -31.24 42.95 -42.56
CA GLY A 127 -31.92 42.84 -43.87
C GLY A 127 -32.89 43.97 -44.13
#